data_AF-A0A803LPJ1-F1
#
_entry.id   AF-A0A803LPJ1-F1
#
_cell.length_a   1.000
_cell.length_b   1.000
_cell.length_c   1.000
_cell.angle_alpha   90.00
_cell.angle_beta   90.00
_cell.angle_gamma   90.00
#
_symmetry.space_group_name_H-M   'P 1'
#
loop_
_entity.id
_entity.type
_entity.pdbx_description
1 polymer ?
#
loop_
_entity_poly.entity_id
_entity_poly.type
_entity_poly.pdbx_seq_one_letter_code
_entity_poly.pdbx_strand_id
1 'polypeptide(L)'
;MSTQELSAIGYDNKSPKFNGNNYAWWKNRIQNVIMGIDYECWLVVKNGPNIILKTDVEGNQVPKKDSELVTADHKLLEKNAKAMSILQQAIDLSNNIVISRKPIFCKPLLPEGYGPIINLPYFEPDEFVSRFDPGILRERIFHISSKAMSMLKAKANEECENINDHNVISSFQALCAFIWISITRVRNLEPSLMTICPFPLNWRARITPPLSQECFGNYVEGLQCACKVGDLLGHGLGSAALLIQQSVEAVDDSKIRQRLCSYVKAPFLAKTGSTYYEPNGVLIGGSARFDMYGPEFGLGKAVAVLAGYSNKADGKVTVNPGREGGSLDLEICLKPETMNALESDEEFMSFVLAK
;
A
#
# COMPACT_ATOMS: atom_id res chain seq x y z
N MET A 1 10.97 39.80 -17.87
CA MET A 1 11.33 40.04 -16.47
C MET A 1 11.59 41.52 -16.29
N SER A 2 10.90 42.15 -15.35
CA SER A 2 11.07 43.58 -15.06
C SER A 2 12.32 43.81 -14.19
N THR A 3 12.85 45.04 -14.19
CA THR A 3 14.02 45.44 -13.40
C THR A 3 13.81 45.28 -11.89
N GLN A 4 12.56 45.17 -11.42
CA GLN A 4 12.19 44.86 -10.03
C GLN A 4 12.19 43.37 -9.70
N GLU A 5 12.06 42.47 -10.68
CA GLU A 5 12.21 41.02 -10.46
C GLU A 5 13.70 40.61 -10.39
N LEU A 6 14.58 41.41 -11.01
CA LEU A 6 16.03 41.22 -10.94
C LEU A 6 16.63 41.68 -9.61
N SER A 7 16.02 42.65 -8.90
CA SER A 7 16.51 43.12 -7.60
C SER A 7 16.15 42.20 -6.42
N ALA A 8 15.28 41.20 -6.63
CA ALA A 8 15.07 40.10 -5.69
C ALA A 8 16.11 38.98 -5.85
N ILE A 9 16.95 39.03 -6.89
CA ILE A 9 18.14 38.18 -7.04
C ILE A 9 19.27 38.81 -6.20
N GLY A 10 19.04 38.87 -4.90
CA GLY A 10 20.13 39.08 -3.96
C GLY A 10 21.17 37.99 -4.20
N TYR A 11 22.43 38.39 -4.30
CA TYR A 11 23.60 37.52 -4.10
C TYR A 11 23.65 37.04 -2.64
N ASP A 12 22.56 36.43 -2.18
CA ASP A 12 22.47 35.83 -0.86
C ASP A 12 22.76 34.35 -1.07
N ASN A 13 23.72 33.79 -0.35
CA ASN A 13 24.19 32.39 -0.44
C ASN A 13 23.11 31.35 0.00
N LYS A 14 21.83 31.71 -0.07
CA LYS A 14 20.70 30.87 0.33
C LYS A 14 20.23 30.02 -0.85
N SER A 15 19.94 28.76 -0.58
CA SER A 15 19.37 27.84 -1.57
C SER A 15 18.11 28.43 -2.21
N PRO A 16 17.95 28.35 -3.55
CA PRO A 16 16.74 28.80 -4.21
C PRO A 16 15.56 28.00 -3.67
N LYS A 17 14.50 28.68 -3.24
CA LYS A 17 13.29 28.03 -2.76
C LYS A 17 12.40 27.60 -3.92
N PHE A 18 11.92 26.37 -3.91
CA PHE A 18 10.96 25.85 -4.85
C PHE A 18 9.55 26.19 -4.38
N ASN A 19 8.84 26.98 -5.17
CA ASN A 19 7.46 27.40 -4.89
C ASN A 19 6.45 26.75 -5.86
N GLY A 20 6.83 25.70 -6.58
CA GLY A 20 5.99 25.02 -7.57
C GLY A 20 6.06 25.59 -8.99
N ASN A 21 6.67 26.76 -9.21
CA ASN A 21 6.79 27.39 -10.53
C ASN A 21 8.23 27.36 -11.06
N ASN A 22 8.37 27.41 -12.41
CA ASN A 22 9.65 27.55 -13.11
C ASN A 22 10.73 26.51 -12.70
N TYR A 23 10.34 25.23 -12.70
CA TYR A 23 11.19 24.11 -12.27
C TYR A 23 12.53 24.03 -13.02
N ALA A 24 12.57 24.29 -14.33
CA ALA A 24 13.82 24.24 -15.10
C ALA A 24 14.86 25.23 -14.57
N TRP A 25 14.43 26.44 -14.22
CA TRP A 25 15.31 27.44 -13.59
C TRP A 25 15.72 27.00 -12.19
N TRP A 26 14.77 26.55 -11.36
CA TRP A 26 15.04 26.12 -9.99
C TRP A 26 16.01 24.94 -9.96
N LYS A 27 15.79 23.92 -10.79
CA LYS A 27 16.62 22.72 -10.94
C LYS A 27 18.08 23.08 -11.24
N ASN A 28 18.30 23.95 -12.23
CA ASN A 28 19.64 24.39 -12.58
C ASN A 28 20.31 25.17 -11.43
N ARG A 29 19.54 25.97 -10.68
CA ARG A 29 20.07 26.73 -9.55
C ARG A 29 20.34 25.88 -8.32
N ILE A 30 19.45 24.96 -7.94
CA ILE A 30 19.66 24.09 -6.78
C ILE A 30 20.81 23.11 -7.04
N GLN A 31 20.97 22.63 -8.27
CA GLN A 31 22.12 21.83 -8.67
C GLN A 31 23.43 22.60 -8.45
N ASN A 32 23.53 23.83 -8.95
CA ASN A 32 24.72 24.67 -8.78
C ASN A 32 25.01 24.98 -7.30
N VAL A 33 23.98 25.19 -6.48
CA VAL A 33 24.13 25.44 -5.04
C VAL A 33 24.62 24.19 -4.30
N ILE A 34 24.00 23.03 -4.53
CA ILE A 34 24.43 21.77 -3.89
C ILE A 34 25.87 21.45 -4.29
N MET A 35 26.20 21.54 -5.58
CA MET A 35 27.56 21.32 -6.08
C MET A 35 28.58 22.30 -5.47
N GLY A 36 28.18 23.56 -5.25
CA GLY A 36 29.02 24.58 -4.62
C GLY A 36 29.21 24.39 -3.12
N ILE A 37 28.22 23.81 -2.42
CA ILE A 37 28.31 23.47 -0.99
C ILE A 37 29.15 22.22 -0.77
N ASP A 38 28.86 21.16 -1.54
CA ASP A 38 29.48 19.85 -1.38
C ASP A 38 29.14 18.96 -2.60
N TYR A 39 30.12 18.73 -3.47
CA TYR A 39 29.93 17.93 -4.67
C TYR A 39 29.46 16.49 -4.38
N GLU A 40 29.89 15.90 -3.26
CA GLU A 40 29.46 14.54 -2.90
C GLU A 40 27.97 14.49 -2.51
N CYS A 41 27.43 15.57 -1.95
CA CYS A 41 25.99 15.68 -1.71
C CYS A 41 25.20 15.69 -3.03
N TRP A 42 25.74 16.32 -4.08
CA TRP A 42 25.11 16.27 -5.41
C TRP A 42 25.12 14.86 -5.99
N LEU A 43 26.21 14.10 -5.81
CA LEU A 43 26.27 12.70 -6.22
C LEU A 43 25.21 11.84 -5.52
N VAL A 44 24.95 12.10 -4.23
CA VAL A 44 23.86 11.43 -3.48
C VAL A 44 22.48 11.76 -4.08
N VAL A 45 22.21 13.03 -4.40
CA VAL A 45 20.93 13.43 -5.02
C VAL A 45 20.77 12.79 -6.40
N LYS A 46 21.85 12.70 -7.18
CA LYS A 46 21.83 12.18 -8.55
C LYS A 46 21.73 10.65 -8.59
N ASN A 47 22.48 9.95 -7.76
CA ASN A 47 22.67 8.50 -7.86
C ASN A 47 21.90 7.72 -6.77
N GLY A 48 21.33 8.40 -5.78
CA GLY A 48 20.67 7.80 -4.62
C GLY A 48 21.54 7.84 -3.35
N PRO A 49 20.93 7.56 -2.18
CA PRO A 49 21.63 7.57 -0.90
C PRO A 49 22.71 6.48 -0.84
N ASN A 50 23.81 6.77 -0.15
CA ASN A 50 24.82 5.76 0.17
C ASN A 50 24.19 4.71 1.10
N ILE A 51 24.22 3.44 0.69
CA ILE A 51 23.79 2.31 1.50
C ILE A 51 25.05 1.60 1.99
N ILE A 52 25.19 1.47 3.32
CA ILE A 52 26.36 0.84 3.92
C ILE A 52 26.15 -0.67 3.99
N LEU A 53 26.90 -1.41 3.19
CA LEU A 53 26.79 -2.87 3.05
C LEU A 53 28.03 -3.57 3.64
N LYS A 54 27.85 -4.84 4.02
CA LYS A 54 28.88 -5.81 4.34
C LYS A 54 28.61 -7.10 3.59
N THR A 55 29.64 -7.90 3.41
CA THR A 55 29.50 -9.25 2.88
C THR A 55 29.22 -10.21 4.04
N ASP A 56 28.14 -10.98 3.95
CA ASP A 56 27.83 -12.03 4.92
C ASP A 56 28.69 -13.29 4.69
N VAL A 57 28.50 -14.30 5.54
CA VAL A 57 29.25 -15.57 5.48
C VAL A 57 28.94 -16.38 4.21
N GLU A 58 27.85 -16.06 3.51
CA GLU A 58 27.40 -16.70 2.26
C GLU A 58 27.87 -15.92 1.02
N GLY A 59 28.53 -14.77 1.19
CA GLY A 59 29.02 -13.93 0.10
C GLY A 59 28.00 -12.89 -0.38
N ASN A 60 26.83 -12.77 0.25
CA ASN A 60 25.80 -11.80 -0.13
C ASN A 60 26.10 -10.41 0.45
N GLN A 61 25.71 -9.37 -0.26
CA GLN A 61 25.80 -7.98 0.21
C GLN A 61 24.58 -7.65 1.07
N VAL A 62 24.78 -7.47 2.38
CA VAL A 62 23.73 -7.16 3.35
C VAL A 62 24.01 -5.83 4.07
N PRO A 63 23.00 -5.06 4.49
CA PRO A 63 23.23 -3.83 5.24
C PRO A 63 23.99 -4.06 6.56
N LYS A 64 24.94 -3.16 6.87
CA LYS A 64 25.60 -3.14 8.18
C LYS A 64 24.59 -2.76 9.27
N LYS A 65 24.75 -3.33 10.46
CA LYS A 65 24.02 -2.89 11.67
C LYS A 65 24.69 -1.63 12.24
N ASP A 66 23.94 -0.82 12.98
CA ASP A 66 24.44 0.41 13.60
C ASP A 66 25.67 0.18 14.49
N SER A 67 25.72 -0.95 15.20
CA SER A 67 26.87 -1.34 16.04
C SER A 67 28.14 -1.72 15.26
N GLU A 68 28.03 -1.89 13.94
CA GLU A 68 29.10 -2.29 13.03
C GLU A 68 29.61 -1.12 12.18
N LEU A 69 29.03 0.07 12.32
CA LEU A 69 29.40 1.25 11.56
C LEU A 69 30.73 1.82 12.05
N VAL A 70 31.63 2.06 11.10
CA VAL A 70 32.91 2.74 11.37
C VAL A 70 32.82 4.22 11.00
N THR A 71 33.82 5.01 11.41
CA THR A 71 33.87 6.45 11.14
C THR A 71 33.71 6.80 9.65
N ALA A 72 34.22 5.97 8.74
CA ALA A 72 34.04 6.17 7.30
C ALA A 72 32.57 5.99 6.86
N ASP A 73 31.85 5.04 7.45
CA ASP A 73 30.44 4.80 7.17
C ASP A 73 29.58 5.99 7.65
N HIS A 74 29.88 6.52 8.84
CA HIS A 74 29.21 7.71 9.37
C HIS A 74 29.36 8.92 8.45
N LYS A 75 30.54 9.14 7.87
CA LYS A 75 30.76 10.23 6.91
C LYS A 75 29.86 10.11 5.68
N LEU A 76 29.63 8.90 5.17
CA LEU A 76 28.74 8.67 4.02
C LEU A 76 27.27 8.90 4.39
N LEU A 77 26.86 8.47 5.58
CA LEU A 77 25.50 8.72 6.09
C LEU A 77 25.27 10.21 6.39
N GLU A 78 26.26 10.93 6.90
CA GLU A 78 26.24 12.39 7.07
C GLU A 78 26.01 13.09 5.73
N LYS A 79 26.62 12.62 4.64
CA LYS A 79 26.37 13.16 3.28
C LYS A 79 24.93 12.94 2.84
N ASN A 80 24.34 11.78 3.14
CA ASN A 80 22.91 11.53 2.88
C ASN A 80 22.03 12.53 3.64
N ALA A 81 22.29 12.70 4.94
CA ALA A 81 21.54 13.62 5.79
C ALA A 81 21.69 15.08 5.33
N LYS A 82 22.91 15.49 4.97
CA LYS A 82 23.21 16.84 4.48
C LYS A 82 22.53 17.13 3.15
N ALA A 83 22.56 16.20 2.20
CA ALA A 83 21.84 16.31 0.93
C ALA A 83 20.33 16.48 1.16
N MET A 84 19.75 15.66 2.04
CA MET A 84 18.32 15.74 2.39
C MET A 84 17.96 17.08 3.04
N SER A 85 18.78 17.56 3.97
CA SER A 85 18.58 18.85 4.64
C SER A 85 18.60 20.02 3.66
N ILE A 86 19.54 20.03 2.71
CA ILE A 86 19.62 21.09 1.68
C ILE A 86 18.37 21.09 0.81
N LEU A 87 17.89 19.92 0.39
CA LEU A 87 16.65 19.81 -0.40
C LEU A 87 15.42 20.25 0.39
N GLN A 88 15.30 19.89 1.66
CA GLN A 88 14.19 20.32 2.52
C GLN A 88 14.17 21.84 2.70
N GLN A 89 15.33 22.46 2.94
CA GLN A 89 15.46 23.92 3.04
C GLN A 89 15.17 24.64 1.72
N ALA A 90 15.41 23.96 0.60
CA ALA A 90 15.12 24.46 -0.74
C ALA A 90 13.64 24.31 -1.14
N ILE A 91 12.78 23.75 -0.29
CA ILE A 91 11.33 23.72 -0.51
C ILE A 91 10.69 24.90 0.22
N ASP A 92 9.92 25.72 -0.49
CA ASP A 92 9.19 26.80 0.15
C ASP A 92 7.92 26.28 0.83
N LEU A 93 8.02 26.01 2.14
CA LEU A 93 6.85 25.70 2.97
C LEU A 93 5.97 26.95 3.23
N SER A 94 6.41 28.15 2.84
CA SER A 94 5.63 29.40 2.98
C SER A 94 4.66 29.67 1.85
N ASN A 95 4.64 28.82 0.82
CA ASN A 95 3.45 28.71 -0.01
C ASN A 95 2.28 28.42 0.92
N ASN A 96 1.34 29.36 1.00
CA ASN A 96 0.03 29.15 1.60
C ASN A 96 -0.63 28.01 0.83
N ILE A 97 -0.28 26.76 1.15
CA ILE A 97 -1.02 25.58 0.76
C ILE A 97 -2.31 25.72 1.55
N VAL A 98 -3.29 26.39 0.95
CA VAL A 98 -4.63 26.46 1.47
C VAL A 98 -5.12 25.02 1.43
N ILE A 99 -5.15 24.40 2.61
CA ILE A 99 -5.78 23.09 2.79
C ILE A 99 -7.24 23.28 2.42
N SER A 100 -7.60 22.86 1.21
CA SER A 100 -8.94 23.05 0.64
C SER A 100 -10.01 22.33 1.46
N ARG A 101 -9.62 21.26 2.18
CA ARG A 101 -10.50 20.50 3.07
C ARG A 101 -9.78 20.20 4.39
N LYS A 102 -10.21 20.85 5.48
CA LYS A 102 -9.66 20.59 6.81
C LYS A 102 -10.00 19.15 7.25
N PRO A 103 -9.07 18.42 7.88
CA PRO A 103 -9.37 17.08 8.41
C PRO A 103 -10.54 17.13 9.40
N ILE A 104 -11.50 16.22 9.23
CA ILE A 104 -12.63 16.09 10.17
C ILE A 104 -12.24 15.09 11.25
N PHE A 105 -12.14 15.53 12.50
CA PHE A 105 -11.90 14.64 13.63
C PHE A 105 -13.24 14.15 14.19
N CYS A 106 -13.65 12.93 13.84
CA CYS A 106 -14.86 12.34 14.42
C CYS A 106 -14.63 11.85 15.85
N LYS A 107 -15.72 11.72 16.60
CA LYS A 107 -15.65 11.12 17.94
C LYS A 107 -15.11 9.68 17.84
N PRO A 108 -14.19 9.29 18.76
CA PRO A 108 -13.76 7.90 18.88
C PRO A 108 -14.98 6.98 19.11
N LEU A 109 -14.97 5.79 18.49
CA LEU A 109 -16.04 4.79 18.66
C LEU A 109 -15.85 3.94 19.92
N LEU A 110 -15.15 4.46 20.92
CA LEU A 110 -14.82 3.71 22.11
C LEU A 110 -16.10 3.41 22.91
N PRO A 111 -16.21 2.20 23.49
CA PRO A 111 -17.30 1.87 24.39
C PRO A 111 -17.36 2.80 25.60
N GLU A 112 -18.56 2.98 26.14
CA GLU A 112 -18.77 3.80 27.34
C GLU A 112 -17.92 3.30 28.52
N GLY A 113 -17.33 4.23 29.28
CA GLY A 113 -16.43 3.93 30.39
C GLY A 113 -14.97 3.72 30.00
N TYR A 114 -14.62 3.73 28.71
CA TYR A 114 -13.22 3.66 28.25
C TYR A 114 -12.73 5.04 27.78
N GLY A 115 -11.57 5.46 28.31
CA GLY A 115 -10.89 6.68 27.90
C GLY A 115 -10.15 6.53 26.56
N PRO A 116 -9.63 7.63 25.98
CA PRO A 116 -8.95 7.61 24.68
C PRO A 116 -7.63 6.82 24.68
N ILE A 117 -7.13 6.45 25.85
CA ILE A 117 -5.88 5.72 26.05
C ILE A 117 -6.22 4.28 26.40
N ILE A 118 -5.78 3.35 25.54
CA ILE A 118 -5.86 1.91 25.78
C ILE A 118 -4.43 1.44 26.05
N ASN A 119 -4.18 0.92 27.25
CA ASN A 119 -2.89 0.34 27.59
C ASN A 119 -2.76 -1.03 26.93
N LEU A 120 -1.71 -1.22 26.13
CA LEU A 120 -1.39 -2.53 25.58
C LEU A 120 -0.66 -3.39 26.64
N PRO A 121 -0.86 -4.72 26.64
CA PRO A 121 -0.23 -5.62 27.60
C PRO A 121 1.21 -5.98 27.20
N TYR A 122 1.99 -5.02 26.71
CA TYR A 122 3.37 -5.22 26.27
C TYR A 122 4.28 -4.21 26.97
N PHE A 123 5.43 -4.68 27.44
CA PHE A 123 6.41 -3.90 28.19
C PHE A 123 7.72 -3.78 27.42
N GLU A 124 8.12 -4.84 26.72
CA GLU A 124 9.38 -4.91 25.99
C GLU A 124 9.16 -4.77 24.48
N PRO A 125 10.03 -4.03 23.76
CA PRO A 125 9.93 -3.86 22.31
C PRO A 125 9.79 -5.18 21.53
N ASP A 126 10.47 -6.24 21.95
CA ASP A 126 10.44 -7.54 21.27
C ASP A 126 9.07 -8.24 21.34
N GLU A 127 8.18 -7.80 22.24
CA GLU A 127 6.81 -8.34 22.32
C GLU A 127 5.91 -7.83 21.18
N PHE A 128 6.21 -6.65 20.64
CA PHE A 128 5.38 -5.97 19.64
C PHE A 128 6.11 -5.55 18.36
N VAL A 129 7.45 -5.53 18.34
CA VAL A 129 8.26 -5.26 17.16
C VAL A 129 8.56 -6.59 16.44
N SER A 130 7.95 -6.78 15.28
CA SER A 130 8.23 -7.92 14.40
C SER A 130 9.12 -7.48 13.24
N ARG A 131 10.24 -8.18 13.04
CA ARG A 131 11.05 -8.08 11.82
C ARG A 131 10.66 -9.23 10.91
N PHE A 132 9.77 -8.94 9.98
CA PHE A 132 9.32 -9.90 8.97
C PHE A 132 10.27 -9.86 7.77
N ASP A 133 10.84 -11.01 7.44
CA ASP A 133 11.56 -11.23 6.18
C ASP A 133 10.68 -12.08 5.26
N PRO A 134 10.14 -11.50 4.16
CA PRO A 134 9.34 -12.27 3.21
C PRO A 134 10.17 -13.24 2.34
N GLY A 135 11.49 -13.21 2.45
CA GLY A 135 12.39 -13.90 1.53
C GLY A 135 12.40 -13.26 0.15
N ILE A 136 12.84 -14.04 -0.84
CA ILE A 136 12.92 -13.58 -2.23
C ILE A 136 11.51 -13.54 -2.83
N LEU A 137 11.11 -12.36 -3.29
CA LEU A 137 9.83 -12.13 -3.97
C LEU A 137 10.06 -11.55 -5.37
N ARG A 138 9.12 -11.85 -6.26
CA ARG A 138 8.98 -11.20 -7.56
C ARG A 138 7.71 -10.36 -7.55
N GLU A 139 7.87 -9.08 -7.84
CA GLU A 139 6.79 -8.12 -7.99
C GLU A 139 6.46 -7.92 -9.46
N ARG A 140 5.16 -7.91 -9.79
CA ARG A 140 4.65 -7.62 -11.13
C ARG A 140 3.38 -6.79 -11.05
N ILE A 141 3.19 -5.94 -12.06
CA ILE A 141 1.98 -5.14 -12.21
C ILE A 141 1.18 -5.73 -13.36
N PHE A 142 -0.08 -6.08 -13.07
CA PHE A 142 -1.03 -6.54 -14.06
C PHE A 142 -2.13 -5.50 -14.25
N HIS A 143 -2.32 -5.06 -15.47
CA HIS A 143 -3.35 -4.11 -15.85
C HIS A 143 -4.64 -4.84 -16.20
N ILE A 144 -5.75 -4.44 -15.56
CA ILE A 144 -7.09 -4.89 -15.93
C ILE A 144 -7.91 -3.71 -16.46
N SER A 145 -8.40 -3.87 -17.70
CA SER A 145 -9.23 -2.86 -18.35
C SER A 145 -10.63 -2.80 -17.75
N SER A 146 -11.34 -1.67 -17.93
CA SER A 146 -12.75 -1.55 -17.54
C SER A 146 -13.62 -2.63 -18.18
N LYS A 147 -13.32 -3.01 -19.43
CA LYS A 147 -14.06 -4.04 -20.18
C LYS A 147 -13.87 -5.42 -19.54
N ALA A 148 -12.62 -5.80 -19.27
CA ALA A 148 -12.30 -7.06 -18.61
C ALA A 148 -12.92 -7.13 -17.20
N MET A 149 -12.92 -6.02 -16.45
CA MET A 149 -13.55 -5.96 -15.14
C MET A 149 -15.08 -6.14 -15.22
N SER A 150 -15.74 -5.54 -16.22
CA SER A 150 -17.16 -5.77 -16.47
C SER A 150 -17.47 -7.22 -16.84
N MET A 151 -16.62 -7.86 -17.64
CA MET A 151 -16.75 -9.29 -17.99
C MET A 151 -16.60 -10.20 -16.76
N LEU A 152 -15.60 -9.95 -15.90
CA LEU A 152 -15.43 -10.70 -14.64
C LEU A 152 -16.66 -10.55 -13.73
N LYS A 153 -17.17 -9.32 -13.57
CA LYS A 153 -18.39 -9.09 -12.78
C LYS A 153 -19.58 -9.85 -13.38
N ALA A 154 -19.78 -9.80 -14.69
CA ALA A 154 -20.86 -10.51 -15.36
C ALA A 154 -20.76 -12.03 -15.13
N LYS A 155 -19.58 -12.63 -15.38
CA LYS A 155 -19.31 -14.05 -15.14
C LYS A 155 -19.62 -14.45 -13.70
N ALA A 156 -19.16 -13.66 -12.71
CA ALA A 156 -19.42 -13.94 -11.30
C ALA A 156 -20.91 -13.88 -10.93
N ASN A 157 -21.69 -12.98 -11.56
CA ASN A 157 -23.14 -12.91 -11.34
C ASN A 157 -23.88 -14.06 -12.03
N GLU A 158 -23.52 -14.39 -13.27
CA GLU A 158 -24.13 -15.51 -14.02
C GLU A 158 -23.94 -16.86 -13.29
N GLU A 159 -22.76 -17.11 -12.73
CA GLU A 159 -22.52 -18.29 -11.91
C GLU A 159 -23.33 -18.29 -10.59
N CYS A 160 -23.67 -17.11 -10.07
CA CYS A 160 -24.49 -16.91 -8.86
C CYS A 160 -26.01 -16.90 -9.09
N GLU A 161 -26.49 -16.59 -10.30
CA GLU A 161 -27.93 -16.57 -10.62
C GLU A 161 -28.58 -17.95 -10.40
N ASN A 162 -27.79 -19.02 -10.44
CA ASN A 162 -28.22 -20.37 -10.07
C ASN A 162 -28.38 -20.60 -8.54
N ILE A 163 -28.09 -19.60 -7.69
CA ILE A 163 -27.93 -19.75 -6.24
C ILE A 163 -28.91 -18.88 -5.43
N ASN A 164 -29.38 -17.69 -5.89
CA ASN A 164 -30.55 -16.92 -5.38
C ASN A 164 -30.72 -15.53 -6.05
N ASP A 165 -31.96 -15.05 -6.23
CA ASP A 165 -32.36 -13.78 -6.92
C ASP A 165 -31.95 -12.44 -6.27
N HIS A 166 -31.28 -12.45 -5.11
CA HIS A 166 -30.97 -11.22 -4.34
C HIS A 166 -29.48 -10.91 -4.16
N ASN A 167 -28.58 -11.72 -4.74
CA ASN A 167 -27.13 -11.60 -4.51
C ASN A 167 -26.39 -10.99 -5.71
N VAL A 168 -26.49 -9.67 -5.89
CA VAL A 168 -25.74 -8.97 -6.95
C VAL A 168 -24.27 -8.79 -6.53
N ILE A 169 -23.39 -9.58 -7.12
CA ILE A 169 -21.94 -9.51 -6.93
C ILE A 169 -21.39 -8.19 -7.49
N SER A 170 -20.66 -7.45 -6.66
CA SER A 170 -19.95 -6.24 -7.04
C SER A 170 -18.65 -6.53 -7.80
N SER A 171 -18.13 -5.54 -8.55
CA SER A 171 -16.85 -5.68 -9.26
C SER A 171 -15.69 -5.98 -8.30
N PHE A 172 -15.72 -5.42 -7.08
CA PHE A 172 -14.69 -5.67 -6.07
C PHE A 172 -14.72 -7.13 -5.59
N GLN A 173 -15.90 -7.68 -5.30
CA GLN A 173 -16.05 -9.09 -4.90
C GLN A 173 -15.61 -10.04 -6.01
N ALA A 174 -16.04 -9.78 -7.27
CA ALA A 174 -15.61 -10.56 -8.42
C ALA A 174 -14.09 -10.51 -8.65
N LEU A 175 -13.49 -9.32 -8.52
CA LEU A 175 -12.03 -9.16 -8.63
C LEU A 175 -11.29 -9.92 -7.52
N CYS A 176 -11.74 -9.81 -6.27
CA CYS A 176 -11.10 -10.50 -5.15
C CYS A 176 -11.18 -12.01 -5.31
N ALA A 177 -12.34 -12.54 -5.71
CA ALA A 177 -12.53 -13.95 -6.01
C ALA A 177 -11.61 -14.42 -7.14
N PHE A 178 -11.56 -13.68 -8.25
CA PHE A 178 -10.71 -14.00 -9.39
C PHE A 178 -9.22 -14.06 -9.02
N ILE A 179 -8.72 -13.08 -8.25
CA ILE A 179 -7.33 -13.04 -7.79
C ILE A 179 -7.05 -14.22 -6.83
N TRP A 180 -7.95 -14.47 -5.89
CA TRP A 180 -7.79 -15.55 -4.90
C TRP A 180 -7.75 -16.92 -5.56
N ILE A 181 -8.67 -17.19 -6.50
CA ILE A 181 -8.70 -18.42 -7.30
C ILE A 181 -7.42 -18.54 -8.14
N SER A 182 -7.04 -17.48 -8.86
CA SER A 182 -5.89 -17.53 -9.78
C SER A 182 -4.59 -17.82 -9.05
N ILE A 183 -4.29 -17.12 -7.96
CA ILE A 183 -3.07 -17.35 -7.18
C ILE A 183 -3.11 -18.72 -6.49
N THR A 184 -4.25 -19.14 -5.95
CA THR A 184 -4.38 -20.46 -5.29
C THR A 184 -4.18 -21.60 -6.29
N ARG A 185 -4.72 -21.47 -7.49
CA ARG A 185 -4.61 -22.46 -8.57
C ARG A 185 -3.16 -22.67 -9.00
N VAL A 186 -2.42 -21.60 -9.27
CA VAL A 186 -1.02 -21.71 -9.72
C VAL A 186 -0.06 -22.13 -8.60
N ARG A 187 -0.45 -21.98 -7.34
CA ARG A 187 0.29 -22.56 -6.20
C ARG A 187 0.20 -24.08 -6.13
N ASN A 188 -0.74 -24.71 -6.86
CA ASN A 188 -0.93 -26.16 -6.93
C ASN A 188 -0.92 -26.84 -5.54
N LEU A 189 -1.70 -26.29 -4.62
CA LEU A 189 -1.78 -26.75 -3.23
C LEU A 189 -2.66 -28.01 -3.10
N GLU A 190 -2.39 -28.82 -2.09
CA GLU A 190 -3.22 -29.97 -1.74
C GLU A 190 -4.69 -29.55 -1.51
N PRO A 191 -5.69 -30.21 -2.13
CA PRO A 191 -7.09 -29.80 -2.05
C PRO A 191 -7.67 -29.73 -0.63
N SER A 192 -7.07 -30.48 0.32
CA SER A 192 -7.48 -30.53 1.72
C SER A 192 -6.99 -29.34 2.56
N LEU A 193 -5.99 -28.58 2.08
CA LEU A 193 -5.43 -27.44 2.79
C LEU A 193 -6.41 -26.27 2.82
N MET A 194 -6.31 -25.46 3.87
CA MET A 194 -7.02 -24.19 3.97
C MET A 194 -6.27 -23.09 3.20
N THR A 195 -7.04 -22.22 2.56
CA THR A 195 -6.60 -20.96 1.98
C THR A 195 -7.47 -19.83 2.50
N ILE A 196 -6.93 -18.62 2.54
CA ILE A 196 -7.60 -17.44 3.07
C ILE A 196 -7.49 -16.25 2.12
N CYS A 197 -8.50 -15.38 2.10
CA CYS A 197 -8.49 -14.12 1.38
C CYS A 197 -8.79 -12.97 2.34
N PRO A 198 -7.77 -12.43 3.03
CA PRO A 198 -7.92 -11.25 3.86
C PRO A 198 -8.00 -9.96 3.02
N PHE A 199 -8.80 -9.01 3.47
CA PHE A 199 -8.89 -7.67 2.89
C PHE A 199 -9.46 -6.64 3.89
N PRO A 200 -9.11 -5.35 3.76
CA PRO A 200 -9.62 -4.31 4.64
C PRO A 200 -11.06 -3.91 4.29
N LEU A 201 -11.92 -3.87 5.30
CA LEU A 201 -13.30 -3.40 5.22
C LEU A 201 -13.43 -2.01 5.87
N ASN A 202 -13.98 -1.04 5.13
CA ASN A 202 -14.23 0.31 5.64
C ASN A 202 -15.52 0.36 6.48
N TRP A 203 -15.41 0.77 7.74
CA TRP A 203 -16.52 0.88 8.68
C TRP A 203 -17.37 2.14 8.52
N ARG A 204 -16.85 3.20 7.87
CA ARG A 204 -17.45 4.54 7.92
C ARG A 204 -18.93 4.56 7.51
N ALA A 205 -19.30 3.81 6.47
CA ALA A 205 -20.68 3.73 5.98
C ALA A 205 -21.55 2.70 6.73
N ARG A 206 -20.95 1.86 7.59
CA ARG A 206 -21.61 0.76 8.30
C ARG A 206 -22.01 1.12 9.73
N ILE A 207 -21.34 2.13 10.29
CA ILE A 207 -21.66 2.64 11.62
C ILE A 207 -22.93 3.48 11.55
N THR A 208 -23.75 3.44 12.60
CA THR A 208 -24.94 4.29 12.72
C THR A 208 -24.76 5.35 13.82
N PRO A 209 -24.86 6.66 13.51
CA PRO A 209 -24.96 7.24 12.16
C PRO A 209 -23.65 7.08 11.36
N PRO A 210 -23.71 7.10 10.00
CA PRO A 210 -22.52 6.98 9.16
C PRO A 210 -21.48 8.07 9.45
N LEU A 211 -20.21 7.68 9.46
CA LEU A 211 -19.09 8.61 9.54
C LEU A 211 -18.81 9.22 8.18
N SER A 212 -18.37 10.49 8.18
CA SER A 212 -17.88 11.15 6.96
C SER A 212 -16.73 10.35 6.34
N GLN A 213 -16.69 10.26 5.01
CA GLN A 213 -15.53 9.70 4.31
C GLN A 213 -14.25 10.52 4.54
N GLU A 214 -14.39 11.81 4.88
CA GLU A 214 -13.30 12.72 5.21
C GLU A 214 -12.86 12.65 6.68
N CYS A 215 -13.46 11.73 7.44
CA CYS A 215 -13.09 11.51 8.83
C CYS A 215 -11.64 11.02 8.95
N PHE A 216 -10.84 11.79 9.67
CA PHE A 216 -9.44 11.51 9.96
C PHE A 216 -9.33 10.33 10.93
N GLY A 217 -8.45 9.37 10.61
CA GLY A 217 -8.21 8.17 11.42
C GLY A 217 -8.55 6.86 10.70
N ASN A 218 -8.27 5.76 11.39
CA ASN A 218 -8.50 4.41 10.89
C ASN A 218 -9.85 3.87 11.38
N TYR A 219 -10.76 3.67 10.43
CA TYR A 219 -12.09 3.08 10.65
C TYR A 219 -12.23 1.88 9.73
N VAL A 220 -11.37 0.89 9.96
CA VAL A 220 -11.23 -0.28 9.11
C VAL A 220 -11.02 -1.54 9.95
N GLU A 221 -11.43 -2.68 9.41
CA GLU A 221 -11.17 -4.00 9.97
C GLU A 221 -10.57 -4.90 8.90
N GLY A 222 -9.63 -5.76 9.28
CA GLY A 222 -9.20 -6.85 8.42
C GLY A 222 -10.26 -7.96 8.46
N LEU A 223 -11.02 -8.10 7.38
CA LEU A 223 -11.93 -9.22 7.18
C LEU A 223 -11.17 -10.36 6.51
N GLN A 224 -11.49 -11.61 6.86
CA GLN A 224 -10.83 -12.80 6.31
C GLN A 224 -11.88 -13.80 5.88
N CYS A 225 -11.86 -14.17 4.59
CA CYS A 225 -12.58 -15.33 4.08
C CYS A 225 -11.67 -16.55 4.13
N ALA A 226 -12.22 -17.74 4.38
CA ALA A 226 -11.46 -18.99 4.44
C ALA A 226 -12.27 -20.15 3.86
N CYS A 227 -11.62 -21.04 3.11
CA CYS A 227 -12.19 -22.28 2.61
C CYS A 227 -11.06 -23.28 2.28
N LYS A 228 -11.43 -24.53 1.96
CA LYS A 228 -10.45 -25.50 1.45
C LYS A 228 -10.09 -25.14 0.01
N VAL A 229 -8.85 -25.45 -0.38
CA VAL A 229 -8.36 -25.26 -1.74
C VAL A 229 -9.25 -25.99 -2.76
N GLY A 230 -9.64 -27.24 -2.47
CA GLY A 230 -10.52 -28.00 -3.35
C GLY A 230 -11.88 -27.35 -3.56
N ASP A 231 -12.46 -26.79 -2.49
CA ASP A 231 -13.76 -26.10 -2.57
C ASP A 231 -13.65 -24.78 -3.34
N LEU A 232 -12.55 -24.03 -3.15
CA LEU A 232 -12.31 -22.77 -3.86
C LEU A 232 -12.18 -23.00 -5.37
N LEU A 233 -11.40 -24.00 -5.77
CA LEU A 233 -11.12 -24.28 -7.18
C LEU A 233 -12.25 -25.08 -7.85
N GLY A 234 -13.04 -25.84 -7.09
CA GLY A 234 -14.11 -26.69 -7.60
C GLY A 234 -15.46 -26.01 -7.82
N HIS A 235 -15.74 -24.88 -7.15
CA HIS A 235 -17.07 -24.25 -7.16
C HIS A 235 -17.19 -22.98 -8.02
N GLY A 236 -16.13 -22.58 -8.71
CA GLY A 236 -16.15 -21.45 -9.65
C GLY A 236 -16.02 -20.06 -9.03
N LEU A 237 -16.02 -19.05 -9.90
CA LEU A 237 -15.85 -17.63 -9.56
C LEU A 237 -17.03 -17.08 -8.75
N GLY A 238 -18.25 -17.44 -9.13
CA GLY A 238 -19.48 -17.00 -8.45
C GLY A 238 -19.51 -17.41 -6.99
N SER A 239 -19.27 -18.70 -6.70
CA SER A 239 -19.25 -19.23 -5.33
C SER A 239 -18.20 -18.54 -4.45
N ALA A 240 -16.99 -18.31 -4.97
CA ALA A 240 -15.95 -17.59 -4.24
C ALA A 240 -16.32 -16.11 -4.01
N ALA A 241 -16.93 -15.45 -5.00
CA ALA A 241 -17.40 -14.08 -4.86
C ALA A 241 -18.55 -13.95 -3.86
N LEU A 242 -19.44 -14.95 -3.82
CA LEU A 242 -20.54 -15.03 -2.87
C LEU A 242 -20.04 -15.20 -1.43
N LEU A 243 -19.02 -16.04 -1.21
CA LEU A 243 -18.37 -16.18 0.10
C LEU A 243 -17.81 -14.83 0.60
N ILE A 244 -17.18 -14.07 -0.30
CA ILE A 244 -16.68 -12.72 -0.01
C ILE A 244 -17.85 -11.77 0.29
N GLN A 245 -18.93 -11.81 -0.49
CA GLN A 245 -20.12 -10.99 -0.26
C GLN A 245 -20.74 -11.25 1.11
N GLN A 246 -21.01 -12.51 1.45
CA GLN A 246 -21.61 -12.90 2.72
C GLN A 246 -20.75 -12.44 3.90
N SER A 247 -19.42 -12.58 3.78
CA SER A 247 -18.49 -12.11 4.81
C SER A 247 -18.53 -10.59 4.98
N VAL A 248 -18.68 -9.85 3.87
CA VAL A 248 -18.79 -8.38 3.87
C VAL A 248 -20.13 -7.92 4.44
N GLU A 249 -21.22 -8.62 4.16
CA GLU A 249 -22.56 -8.29 4.66
C GLU A 249 -22.74 -8.62 6.14
N ALA A 250 -22.06 -9.64 6.64
CA ALA A 250 -22.10 -10.06 8.04
C ALA A 250 -21.55 -9.02 9.04
N VAL A 251 -20.84 -7.98 8.58
CA VAL A 251 -20.25 -6.94 9.44
C VAL A 251 -21.12 -5.68 9.44
N ASP A 252 -22.00 -5.55 10.43
CA ASP A 252 -22.85 -4.38 10.68
C ASP A 252 -22.35 -3.51 11.86
N ASP A 253 -23.07 -2.42 12.18
CA ASP A 253 -22.76 -1.53 13.31
C ASP A 253 -22.66 -2.31 14.64
N SER A 254 -23.55 -3.29 14.85
CA SER A 254 -23.58 -4.10 16.07
C SER A 254 -22.31 -4.93 16.21
N LYS A 255 -21.89 -5.61 15.14
CA LYS A 255 -20.64 -6.39 15.10
C LYS A 255 -19.40 -5.54 15.28
N ILE A 256 -19.34 -4.37 14.65
CA ILE A 256 -18.24 -3.42 14.81
C ILE A 256 -18.12 -2.98 16.28
N ARG A 257 -19.24 -2.59 16.91
CA ARG A 257 -19.25 -2.19 18.33
C ARG A 257 -18.91 -3.35 19.26
N GLN A 258 -19.43 -4.55 19.00
CA GLN A 258 -19.09 -5.75 19.76
C GLN A 258 -17.58 -6.04 19.71
N ARG A 259 -16.96 -5.90 18.53
CA ARG A 259 -15.53 -6.07 18.34
C ARG A 259 -14.73 -5.03 19.12
N LEU A 260 -15.12 -3.76 19.06
CA LEU A 260 -14.50 -2.69 19.84
C LEU A 260 -14.61 -2.95 21.35
N CYS A 261 -15.80 -3.35 21.84
CA CYS A 261 -16.02 -3.77 23.23
C CYS A 261 -15.12 -4.93 23.67
N SER A 262 -14.84 -5.87 22.77
CA SER A 262 -13.96 -7.01 23.06
C SER A 262 -12.49 -6.58 23.06
N TYR A 263 -12.10 -5.74 22.10
CA TYR A 263 -10.75 -5.22 21.97
C TYR A 263 -10.33 -4.37 23.18
N VAL A 264 -11.19 -3.48 23.67
CA VAL A 264 -10.83 -2.64 24.84
C VAL A 264 -10.67 -3.43 26.14
N LYS A 265 -11.31 -4.61 26.25
CA LYS A 265 -11.18 -5.51 27.41
C LYS A 265 -9.90 -6.34 27.37
N ALA A 266 -9.45 -6.69 26.17
CA ALA A 266 -8.26 -7.50 25.94
C ALA A 266 -7.51 -6.95 24.71
N PRO A 267 -6.84 -5.79 24.87
CA PRO A 267 -6.17 -5.15 23.75
C PRO A 267 -4.96 -5.95 23.32
N PHE A 268 -4.72 -6.00 22.02
CA PHE A 268 -3.61 -6.73 21.43
C PHE A 268 -3.05 -5.97 20.23
N LEU A 269 -1.78 -6.20 19.92
CA LEU A 269 -1.13 -5.68 18.74
C LEU A 269 -1.06 -6.80 17.70
N ALA A 270 -1.66 -6.57 16.53
CA ALA A 270 -1.53 -7.49 15.41
C ALA A 270 -0.07 -7.43 14.91
N LYS A 271 0.63 -8.57 14.96
CA LYS A 271 2.03 -8.63 14.51
C LYS A 271 2.08 -8.52 12.99
N THR A 272 2.67 -7.45 12.48
CA THR A 272 2.89 -7.26 11.04
C THR A 272 3.75 -8.41 10.47
N GLY A 273 3.34 -8.93 9.32
CA GLY A 273 4.09 -9.93 8.56
C GLY A 273 3.69 -11.40 8.74
N SER A 274 3.32 -11.86 9.95
CA SER A 274 2.99 -13.29 10.16
C SER A 274 1.51 -13.57 10.38
N THR A 275 0.73 -12.67 11.00
CA THR A 275 -0.70 -12.94 11.27
C THR A 275 -1.64 -12.60 10.12
N TYR A 276 -1.18 -11.82 9.13
CA TYR A 276 -1.98 -11.46 7.93
C TYR A 276 -1.60 -12.28 6.69
N TYR A 277 -0.45 -12.95 6.74
CA TYR A 277 0.12 -13.69 5.63
C TYR A 277 0.26 -15.14 6.07
N GLU A 278 -0.88 -15.82 6.20
CA GLU A 278 -0.85 -17.28 6.31
C GLU A 278 -0.18 -17.85 5.04
N PRO A 279 0.58 -18.96 5.12
CA PRO A 279 1.39 -19.47 4.01
C PRO A 279 0.66 -19.65 2.67
N ASN A 280 -0.66 -19.86 2.71
CA ASN A 280 -1.51 -20.06 1.54
C ASN A 280 -2.45 -18.89 1.26
N GLY A 281 -2.34 -17.80 2.01
CA GLY A 281 -3.25 -16.65 1.94
C GLY A 281 -3.00 -15.76 0.73
N VAL A 282 -4.04 -15.03 0.32
CA VAL A 282 -4.00 -14.00 -0.71
C VAL A 282 -4.54 -12.69 -0.10
N LEU A 283 -3.64 -11.83 0.36
CA LEU A 283 -4.01 -10.56 1.00
C LEU A 283 -4.24 -9.49 -0.04
N ILE A 284 -5.48 -9.02 -0.15
CA ILE A 284 -5.87 -7.97 -1.10
C ILE A 284 -6.00 -6.66 -0.35
N GLY A 285 -5.15 -5.69 -0.69
CA GLY A 285 -5.19 -4.32 -0.19
C GLY A 285 -5.37 -3.31 -1.33
N GLY A 286 -5.34 -2.03 -0.97
CA GLY A 286 -5.61 -0.95 -1.92
C GLY A 286 -7.11 -0.78 -2.20
N SER A 287 -7.44 0.14 -3.10
CA SER A 287 -8.80 0.38 -3.54
C SER A 287 -8.82 1.21 -4.81
N ALA A 288 -9.67 0.82 -5.76
CA ALA A 288 -10.00 1.63 -6.94
C ALA A 288 -10.57 3.02 -6.59
N ARG A 289 -11.04 3.22 -5.34
CA ARG A 289 -11.63 4.47 -4.85
C ARG A 289 -10.60 5.46 -4.35
N PHE A 290 -9.35 5.05 -4.15
CA PHE A 290 -8.30 5.95 -3.69
C PHE A 290 -7.82 6.82 -4.83
N ASP A 291 -7.73 8.12 -4.57
CA ASP A 291 -7.23 9.08 -5.54
C ASP A 291 -5.69 9.04 -5.59
N MET A 292 -5.15 7.97 -6.18
CA MET A 292 -3.71 7.74 -6.22
C MET A 292 -2.97 8.63 -7.22
N TYR A 293 -3.68 9.21 -8.20
CA TYR A 293 -3.09 10.02 -9.27
C TYR A 293 -3.56 11.49 -9.27
N GLY A 294 -4.50 11.86 -8.40
CA GLY A 294 -4.91 13.26 -8.23
C GLY A 294 -3.87 14.14 -7.55
N PRO A 295 -3.09 13.65 -6.55
CA PRO A 295 -1.97 14.42 -6.00
C PRO A 295 -0.93 14.77 -7.08
N GLU A 296 -0.62 16.06 -7.20
CA GLU A 296 0.32 16.63 -8.16
C GLU A 296 1.18 17.68 -7.41
N PHE A 297 2.49 17.70 -7.69
CA PHE A 297 3.48 18.47 -6.92
C PHE A 297 4.33 19.43 -7.80
N GLY A 298 3.81 19.88 -8.93
CA GLY A 298 4.48 20.69 -9.95
C GLY A 298 5.37 19.92 -10.93
N LEU A 299 5.29 18.58 -10.94
CA LEU A 299 6.09 17.67 -11.79
C LEU A 299 5.25 16.95 -12.86
N GLY A 300 3.95 17.25 -12.92
CA GLY A 300 2.96 16.52 -13.71
C GLY A 300 2.37 15.33 -12.96
N LYS A 301 1.33 14.75 -13.55
CA LYS A 301 0.64 13.56 -13.03
C LYS A 301 1.61 12.39 -12.88
N ALA A 302 1.55 11.69 -11.74
CA ALA A 302 2.36 10.51 -11.47
C ALA A 302 2.32 9.50 -12.63
N VAL A 303 3.46 8.87 -12.90
CA VAL A 303 3.62 7.88 -13.98
C VAL A 303 3.13 6.50 -13.53
N ALA A 304 3.41 6.14 -12.28
CA ALA A 304 2.99 4.88 -11.66
C ALA A 304 2.86 5.04 -10.15
N VAL A 305 2.13 4.11 -9.53
CA VAL A 305 1.91 4.02 -8.08
C VAL A 305 2.36 2.64 -7.64
N LEU A 306 3.38 2.59 -6.77
CA LEU A 306 4.02 1.36 -6.31
C LEU A 306 4.02 1.30 -4.78
N ALA A 307 3.86 0.11 -4.22
CA ALA A 307 4.00 -0.09 -2.78
C ALA A 307 5.49 -0.20 -2.37
N GLY A 308 5.79 0.38 -1.21
CA GLY A 308 7.11 0.26 -0.60
C GLY A 308 7.43 -1.18 -0.17
N TYR A 309 8.72 -1.49 -0.05
CA TYR A 309 9.22 -2.82 0.29
C TYR A 309 8.59 -3.41 1.56
N SER A 310 8.35 -2.59 2.60
CA SER A 310 7.75 -3.01 3.87
C SER A 310 6.31 -3.52 3.75
N ASN A 311 5.66 -3.33 2.60
CA ASN A 311 4.30 -3.80 2.33
C ASN A 311 4.29 -5.07 1.45
N LYS A 312 5.45 -5.69 1.19
CA LYS A 312 5.57 -6.85 0.29
C LYS A 312 5.67 -8.16 1.08
N ALA A 313 4.94 -9.16 0.62
CA ALA A 313 4.91 -10.53 1.15
C ALA A 313 4.40 -11.48 0.06
N ASP A 314 4.63 -12.78 0.19
CA ASP A 314 4.04 -13.76 -0.72
C ASP A 314 2.50 -13.73 -0.61
N GLY A 315 1.83 -13.66 -1.75
CA GLY A 315 0.36 -13.56 -1.83
C GLY A 315 -0.18 -12.15 -1.58
N LYS A 316 0.67 -11.14 -1.45
CA LYS A 316 0.23 -9.74 -1.35
C LYS A 316 -0.21 -9.23 -2.71
N VAL A 317 -1.40 -8.63 -2.74
CA VAL A 317 -1.92 -7.88 -3.89
C VAL A 317 -2.32 -6.48 -3.44
N THR A 318 -1.84 -5.46 -4.15
CA THR A 318 -2.25 -4.06 -3.97
C THR A 318 -2.99 -3.61 -5.22
N VAL A 319 -4.27 -3.28 -5.05
CA VAL A 319 -5.15 -2.84 -6.14
C VAL A 319 -5.19 -1.32 -6.17
N ASN A 320 -4.66 -0.71 -7.22
CA ASN A 320 -4.71 0.72 -7.46
C ASN A 320 -5.57 1.03 -8.70
N PRO A 321 -6.19 2.22 -8.79
CA PRO A 321 -6.77 2.66 -10.06
C PRO A 321 -5.68 2.73 -11.14
N GLY A 322 -6.04 2.45 -12.38
CA GLY A 322 -5.15 2.69 -13.52
C GLY A 322 -4.99 4.20 -13.76
N ARG A 323 -3.82 4.61 -14.27
CA ARG A 323 -3.47 6.02 -14.49
C ARG A 323 -4.51 6.82 -15.28
N GLU A 324 -5.08 6.23 -16.33
CA GLU A 324 -6.05 6.90 -17.22
C GLU A 324 -7.50 6.84 -16.70
N GLY A 325 -7.73 6.22 -15.53
CA GLY A 325 -9.06 6.02 -14.98
C GLY A 325 -9.82 4.83 -15.58
N GLY A 326 -10.85 4.36 -14.88
CA GLY A 326 -11.73 3.25 -15.30
C GLY A 326 -11.10 1.84 -15.33
N SER A 327 -9.78 1.74 -15.29
CA SER A 327 -9.00 0.51 -15.22
C SER A 327 -8.38 0.33 -13.83
N LEU A 328 -7.76 -0.82 -13.58
CA LEU A 328 -7.01 -1.08 -12.35
C LEU A 328 -5.61 -1.60 -12.69
N ASP A 329 -4.66 -1.31 -11.80
CA ASP A 329 -3.34 -1.89 -11.80
C ASP A 329 -3.20 -2.75 -10.53
N LEU A 330 -2.92 -4.03 -10.73
CA LEU A 330 -2.74 -5.04 -9.68
C LEU A 330 -1.24 -5.24 -9.46
N GLU A 331 -0.70 -4.66 -8.41
CA GLU A 331 0.67 -4.96 -7.97
C GLU A 331 0.64 -6.25 -7.15
N ILE A 332 1.19 -7.32 -7.71
CA ILE A 332 1.19 -8.67 -7.14
C ILE A 332 2.62 -9.03 -6.73
N CYS A 333 2.80 -9.45 -5.48
CA CYS A 333 4.06 -9.97 -4.95
C CYS A 333 3.91 -11.45 -4.61
N LEU A 334 4.74 -12.28 -5.24
CA LEU A 334 4.75 -13.73 -5.04
C LEU A 334 6.18 -14.26 -5.00
N LYS A 335 6.37 -15.48 -4.51
CA LYS A 335 7.60 -16.24 -4.75
C LYS A 335 7.86 -16.37 -6.26
N PRO A 336 9.14 -16.37 -6.72
CA PRO A 336 9.48 -16.39 -8.13
C PRO A 336 8.80 -17.50 -8.94
N GLU A 337 8.71 -18.70 -8.39
CA GLU A 337 8.11 -19.88 -9.04
C GLU A 337 6.61 -19.68 -9.24
N THR A 338 5.91 -19.21 -8.20
CA THR A 338 4.48 -18.90 -8.24
C THR A 338 4.19 -17.76 -9.22
N MET A 339 5.03 -16.74 -9.26
CA MET A 339 4.85 -15.63 -10.22
C MET A 339 5.03 -16.11 -11.67
N ASN A 340 6.03 -16.96 -11.95
CA ASN A 340 6.23 -17.52 -13.29
C ASN A 340 5.01 -18.35 -13.73
N ALA A 341 4.45 -19.15 -12.81
CA ALA A 341 3.24 -19.92 -13.05
C ALA A 341 2.03 -19.02 -13.31
N LEU A 342 1.88 -17.92 -12.55
CA LEU A 342 0.81 -16.94 -12.75
C LEU A 342 0.92 -16.21 -14.11
N GLU A 343 2.13 -15.82 -14.51
CA GLU A 343 2.39 -15.19 -15.83
C GLU A 343 2.09 -16.16 -16.99
N SER A 344 2.08 -17.47 -16.74
CA SER A 344 1.78 -18.52 -17.73
C SER A 344 0.33 -19.03 -17.67
N ASP A 345 -0.47 -18.57 -16.69
CA ASP A 345 -1.85 -19.04 -16.52
C ASP A 345 -2.80 -18.34 -17.52
N GLU A 346 -3.30 -19.11 -18.49
CA GLU A 346 -4.11 -18.58 -19.59
C GLU A 346 -5.41 -17.92 -19.11
N GLU A 347 -6.06 -18.47 -18.09
CA GLU A 347 -7.30 -17.91 -17.56
C GLU A 347 -7.04 -16.56 -16.88
N PHE A 348 -5.98 -16.44 -16.08
CA PHE A 348 -5.59 -15.19 -15.45
C PHE A 348 -5.21 -14.16 -16.51
N MET A 349 -4.33 -14.53 -17.44
CA MET A 349 -3.84 -13.66 -18.50
C MET A 349 -4.93 -13.28 -19.53
N SER A 350 -6.07 -14.00 -19.59
CA SER A 350 -7.20 -13.61 -20.44
C SER A 350 -7.90 -12.32 -19.98
N PHE A 351 -7.75 -11.93 -18.71
CA PHE A 351 -8.37 -10.72 -18.14
C PHE A 351 -7.38 -9.58 -17.88
N VAL A 352 -6.08 -9.86 -17.90
CA VAL A 352 -5.04 -8.88 -17.52
C VAL A 352 -3.91 -8.79 -18.53
N LEU A 353 -3.19 -7.69 -18.52
CA LEU A 353 -1.96 -7.49 -19.30
C LEU A 353 -0.81 -7.18 -18.34
N ALA A 354 0.30 -7.91 -18.43
CA ALA A 354 1.51 -7.58 -17.70
C ALA A 354 2.07 -6.24 -18.20
N LYS A 355 2.45 -5.34 -17.27
CA LYS A 355 3.06 -4.05 -17.55
C LYS A 355 4.58 -4.07 -17.44
#